data_AF-A0A6A7M4H8-F1
#
_entry.id   AF-A0A6A7M4H8-F1
#
_cell.length_a   1.000
_cell.length_b   1.000
_cell.length_c   1.000
_cell.angle_alpha   90.00
_cell.angle_beta   90.00
_cell.angle_gamma   90.00
#
_symmetry.space_group_name_H-M   'P 1'
#
loop_
_entity.id
_entity.type
_entity.pdbx_description
1 polymer ?
#
loop_
_entity_poly.entity_id
_entity_poly.type
_entity_poly.pdbx_seq_one_letter_code
_entity_poly.pdbx_strand_id
1 'polypeptide(L)'
;MQKFTSETTAVHAPIRQSREAAARAGASGTPAGGRTPELLKLDVQGYEVWVLKGAEESLPGIRVILAEVNLLDLHKGVPLLHETTGWLFQRGYVAYGICGLKRA
;
A
#
# COMPACT_ATOMS: atom_id res chain seq x y z
N MET A 1 29.98 -1.39 31.41
CA MET A 1 30.54 -1.23 30.05
C MET A 1 29.96 -2.34 29.18
N GLN A 2 28.78 -2.14 28.61
CA GLN A 2 28.14 -3.09 27.68
C GLN A 2 28.35 -2.57 26.26
N LYS A 3 28.96 -3.39 25.43
CA LYS A 3 29.23 -3.08 24.02
C LYS A 3 27.91 -3.17 23.26
N PHE A 4 27.40 -2.03 22.79
CA PHE A 4 26.40 -1.98 21.73
C PHE A 4 27.05 -2.52 20.45
N THR A 5 26.61 -3.68 19.98
CA THR A 5 26.97 -4.18 18.66
C THR A 5 26.13 -3.43 17.64
N SER A 6 26.79 -2.53 16.93
CA SER A 6 26.29 -1.81 15.77
C SER A 6 26.25 -2.73 14.56
N GLU A 7 25.05 -3.14 14.15
CA GLU A 7 24.76 -3.57 12.78
C GLU A 7 23.55 -2.79 12.26
N THR A 8 23.72 -1.47 12.22
CA THR A 8 22.98 -0.61 11.31
C THR A 8 23.84 -0.49 10.07
N THR A 9 23.45 -1.13 8.97
CA THR A 9 23.68 -0.71 7.57
C THR A 9 23.41 -1.92 6.67
N ALA A 10 22.30 -1.86 5.91
CA ALA A 10 22.07 -2.50 4.60
C ALA A 10 20.67 -3.12 4.47
N VAL A 11 19.61 -2.30 4.44
CA VAL A 11 18.42 -2.64 3.64
C VAL A 11 17.84 -1.35 3.10
N HIS A 12 17.28 -1.40 1.89
CA HIS A 12 16.59 -0.32 1.18
C HIS A 12 17.45 0.68 0.40
N ALA A 13 17.83 0.26 -0.81
CA ALA A 13 17.83 1.16 -1.96
C ALA A 13 16.53 2.02 -1.97
N PRO A 14 16.56 3.28 -2.43
CA PRO A 14 15.41 4.16 -2.29
C PRO A 14 14.26 3.63 -3.15
N ILE A 15 13.19 3.11 -2.50
CA ILE A 15 11.93 2.65 -3.13
C ILE A 15 11.42 3.63 -4.20
N ARG A 16 11.73 4.91 -4.02
CA ARG A 16 11.45 6.01 -4.93
C ARG A 16 11.79 5.71 -6.40
N GLN A 17 12.95 5.10 -6.69
CA GLN A 17 13.35 4.82 -8.08
C GLN A 17 12.60 3.64 -8.69
N SER A 18 12.25 2.63 -7.89
CA SER A 18 11.71 1.36 -8.38
C SER A 18 10.30 1.50 -8.95
N ARG A 19 9.44 2.35 -8.36
CA ARG A 19 8.08 2.57 -8.88
C ARG A 19 7.97 3.68 -9.90
N GLU A 20 8.84 4.68 -9.91
CA GLU A 20 8.91 5.63 -11.04
C GLU A 20 9.33 4.90 -12.32
N ALA A 21 10.30 3.98 -12.23
CA ALA A 21 10.68 3.12 -13.34
C ALA A 21 9.53 2.17 -13.74
N ALA A 22 8.85 1.53 -12.78
CA ALA A 22 7.69 0.66 -13.07
C ALA A 22 6.48 1.42 -13.64
N ALA A 23 6.23 2.65 -13.19
CA ALA A 23 5.19 3.53 -13.74
C ALA A 23 5.52 4.00 -15.16
N ARG A 24 6.79 4.15 -15.50
CA ARG A 24 7.25 4.42 -16.87
C ARG A 24 7.29 3.16 -17.75
N ALA A 25 7.51 2.00 -17.14
CA ALA A 25 7.56 0.69 -17.80
C ALA A 25 6.19 0.00 -17.88
N GLY A 26 5.11 0.69 -17.51
CA GLY A 26 3.72 0.24 -17.70
C GLY A 26 3.34 0.15 -19.18
N ALA A 27 3.95 -0.80 -19.88
CA ALA A 27 3.56 -1.35 -21.16
C ALA A 27 3.36 -2.86 -21.00
N SER A 28 2.51 -3.42 -21.86
CA SER A 28 2.24 -4.84 -22.08
C SER A 28 1.45 -5.58 -21.00
N GLY A 29 0.14 -5.40 -21.05
CA GLY A 29 -0.84 -6.27 -20.40
C GLY A 29 -2.22 -5.79 -20.79
N THR A 30 -2.60 -5.99 -22.06
CA THR A 30 -3.90 -5.59 -22.58
C THR A 30 -4.95 -6.63 -22.15
N PRO A 31 -5.81 -6.39 -21.14
CA PRO A 31 -7.12 -7.01 -21.17
C PRO A 31 -7.85 -6.42 -22.38
N ALA A 32 -8.47 -7.27 -23.19
CA ALA A 32 -9.18 -6.89 -24.40
C ALA A 32 -10.01 -5.59 -24.20
N GLY A 33 -9.58 -4.49 -24.83
CA GLY A 33 -10.34 -3.24 -24.98
C GLY A 33 -10.59 -2.36 -23.73
N GLY A 34 -10.14 -2.74 -22.53
CA GLY A 34 -10.42 -2.00 -21.29
C GLY A 34 -9.21 -1.30 -20.70
N ARG A 35 -9.33 -0.02 -20.32
CA ARG A 35 -8.32 0.65 -19.48
C ARG A 35 -8.26 -0.02 -18.11
N THR A 36 -7.08 -0.40 -17.64
CA THR A 36 -6.89 -0.89 -16.28
C THR A 36 -7.10 0.26 -15.28
N PRO A 37 -7.76 0.02 -14.13
CA PRO A 37 -7.95 1.07 -13.13
C PRO A 37 -6.60 1.46 -12.51
N GLU A 38 -6.29 2.75 -12.45
CA GLU A 38 -5.06 3.25 -11.82
C GLU A 38 -5.27 3.67 -10.34
N LEU A 39 -6.52 3.76 -9.89
CA LEU A 39 -6.94 4.17 -8.54
C LEU A 39 -7.84 3.10 -7.90
N LEU A 40 -7.50 2.69 -6.68
CA LEU A 40 -8.33 1.84 -5.84
C LEU A 40 -8.81 2.65 -4.63
N LYS A 41 -10.12 2.89 -4.53
CA LYS A 41 -10.75 3.33 -3.28
C LYS A 41 -11.11 2.10 -2.45
N LEU A 42 -10.70 2.06 -1.19
CA LEU A 42 -10.93 0.95 -0.27
C LEU A 42 -11.63 1.46 0.99
N ASP A 43 -12.89 1.09 1.17
CA ASP A 43 -13.74 1.49 2.29
C ASP A 43 -14.56 0.26 2.66
N VAL A 44 -13.92 -0.64 3.42
CA VAL A 44 -14.44 -1.99 3.71
C VAL A 44 -14.47 -2.27 5.22
N GLN A 45 -14.45 -1.19 6.02
CA GLN A 45 -14.75 -1.16 7.45
C GLN A 45 -14.01 -2.25 8.26
N GLY A 46 -12.71 -2.49 7.98
CA GLY A 46 -11.87 -3.44 8.72
C GLY A 46 -11.46 -4.70 7.94
N TYR A 47 -11.83 -4.84 6.67
CA TYR A 47 -11.43 -5.95 5.81
C TYR A 47 -10.33 -5.58 4.79
N GLU A 48 -9.61 -4.46 5.01
CA GLU A 48 -8.74 -3.87 4.01
C GLU A 48 -7.66 -4.85 3.52
N VAL A 49 -6.93 -5.47 4.45
CA VAL A 49 -5.87 -6.43 4.13
C VAL A 49 -6.41 -7.66 3.40
N TRP A 50 -7.62 -8.12 3.73
CA TRP A 50 -8.22 -9.28 3.06
C TRP A 50 -8.64 -8.97 1.63
N VAL A 51 -9.23 -7.80 1.40
CA VAL A 51 -9.55 -7.34 0.04
C VAL A 51 -8.29 -7.14 -0.78
N LEU A 52 -7.24 -6.55 -0.18
CA LEU A 52 -5.95 -6.38 -0.84
C LEU A 52 -5.29 -7.72 -1.21
N LYS A 53 -5.39 -8.74 -0.34
CA LYS A 53 -4.94 -10.12 -0.66
C LYS A 53 -5.74 -10.72 -1.82
N GLY A 54 -7.05 -10.50 -1.86
CA GLY A 54 -7.89 -10.95 -2.98
C GLY A 54 -7.62 -10.19 -4.29
N ALA A 55 -7.01 -9.01 -4.21
CA ALA A 55 -6.71 -8.16 -5.35
C ALA A 55 -5.25 -8.24 -5.83
N GLU A 56 -4.45 -9.20 -5.34
CA GLU A 56 -2.99 -9.26 -5.63
C GLU A 56 -2.64 -9.22 -7.12
N GLU A 57 -3.43 -9.88 -7.97
CA GLU A 57 -3.21 -9.88 -9.43
C GLU A 57 -3.50 -8.51 -10.08
N SER A 58 -4.37 -7.70 -9.46
CA SER A 58 -4.75 -6.37 -9.96
C SER A 58 -3.83 -5.27 -9.44
N LEU A 59 -3.18 -5.47 -8.28
CA LEU A 59 -2.32 -4.48 -7.63
C LEU A 59 -1.18 -3.91 -8.51
N PRO A 60 -0.56 -4.65 -9.46
CA PRO A 60 0.46 -4.08 -10.34
C PRO A 60 -0.06 -2.94 -11.23
N GLY A 61 -1.36 -2.96 -11.60
CA GLY A 61 -1.99 -1.89 -12.38
C GLY A 61 -2.42 -0.68 -11.54
N ILE A 62 -2.53 -0.84 -10.21
CA ILE A 62 -2.95 0.23 -9.31
C ILE A 62 -1.76 1.13 -8.98
N ARG A 63 -1.93 2.44 -9.17
CA ARG A 63 -0.91 3.46 -8.84
C ARG A 63 -1.18 4.12 -7.50
N VAL A 64 -2.45 4.37 -7.20
CA VAL A 64 -2.87 5.05 -5.98
C VAL A 64 -3.93 4.20 -5.27
N ILE A 65 -3.77 4.07 -3.96
CA ILE A 65 -4.77 3.45 -3.09
C ILE A 65 -5.23 4.53 -2.11
N LEU A 66 -6.53 4.78 -2.09
CA LEU A 66 -7.19 5.62 -1.09
C LEU A 66 -7.97 4.69 -0.16
N ALA A 67 -7.41 4.41 1.02
CA ALA A 67 -8.00 3.48 1.98
C ALA A 67 -8.50 4.20 3.24
N GLU A 68 -9.73 3.87 3.66
CA GLU A 68 -10.19 4.10 5.02
C GLU A 68 -9.62 3.00 5.91
N VAL A 69 -8.99 3.39 7.02
CA VAL A 69 -8.22 2.50 7.89
C VAL A 69 -8.47 2.83 9.35
N ASN A 70 -8.35 1.82 10.21
CA ASN A 70 -8.53 1.98 11.64
C ASN A 70 -7.23 2.53 12.27
N LEU A 71 -7.32 3.65 12.98
CA LEU A 71 -6.18 4.18 13.75
C LEU A 71 -6.12 3.58 15.16
N LEU A 72 -7.28 3.24 15.71
CA LEU A 72 -7.48 2.70 17.05
C LEU A 72 -8.18 1.35 16.94
N ASP A 73 -7.88 0.46 17.88
CA ASP A 73 -8.51 -0.86 17.98
C ASP A 73 -9.92 -0.75 18.60
N LEU A 74 -10.84 -0.16 17.83
CA LEU A 74 -12.25 -0.02 18.21
C LEU A 74 -13.07 -1.27 17.81
N HIS A 75 -12.57 -2.05 16.85
CA HIS A 75 -13.21 -3.25 16.34
C HIS A 75 -12.24 -4.42 16.45
N LYS A 76 -12.65 -5.50 17.13
CA LYS A 76 -11.76 -6.63 17.39
C LYS A 76 -11.29 -7.29 16.09
N GLY A 77 -9.98 -7.44 15.95
CA GLY A 77 -9.36 -8.22 14.87
C GLY A 77 -9.35 -7.52 13.51
N VAL A 78 -9.57 -6.21 13.47
CA VAL A 78 -9.39 -5.41 12.25
C VAL A 78 -7.96 -4.88 12.17
N PRO A 79 -7.36 -4.77 10.97
CA PRO A 79 -6.03 -4.23 10.82
C PRO A 79 -5.99 -2.74 11.13
N LEU A 80 -4.99 -2.33 11.90
CA LEU A 80 -4.66 -0.93 12.15
C LEU A 80 -3.90 -0.33 10.97
N LEU A 81 -3.83 1.00 10.94
CA LEU A 81 -3.09 1.79 9.94
C LEU A 81 -1.70 1.20 9.66
N HIS A 82 -0.93 0.89 10.71
CA HIS A 82 0.45 0.39 10.57
C HIS A 82 0.52 -1.02 9.96
N GLU A 83 -0.48 -1.86 10.20
CA GLU A 83 -0.55 -3.22 9.63
C GLU A 83 -0.93 -3.16 8.15
N THR A 84 -1.94 -2.35 7.81
CA THR A 84 -2.36 -2.13 6.41
C THR A 84 -1.24 -1.49 5.60
N THR A 85 -0.64 -0.41 6.12
CA THR A 85 0.48 0.28 5.44
C THR A 85 1.74 -0.58 5.40
N GLY A 86 2.02 -1.39 6.42
CA GLY A 86 3.12 -2.34 6.42
C GLY A 86 2.97 -3.44 5.37
N TRP A 87 1.77 -3.99 5.22
CA TRP A 87 1.46 -4.98 4.17
C TRP A 87 1.61 -4.39 2.76
N LEU A 88 1.17 -3.15 2.58
CA LEU A 88 1.32 -2.38 1.35
C LEU A 88 2.79 -2.01 1.07
N PHE A 89 3.56 -1.70 2.11
CA PHE A 89 4.99 -1.38 2.01
C PHE A 89 5.81 -2.55 1.47
N GLN A 90 5.50 -3.78 1.90
CA GLN A 90 6.10 -5.00 1.34
C GLN A 90 5.84 -5.17 -0.17
N ARG A 91 4.85 -4.45 -0.73
CA ARG A 91 4.48 -4.44 -2.17
C ARG A 91 4.89 -3.14 -2.86
N GLY A 92 5.76 -2.35 -2.26
CA GLY A 92 6.30 -1.11 -2.83
C GLY A 92 5.38 0.11 -2.75
N TYR A 93 4.25 0.02 -2.04
CA TYR A 93 3.44 1.20 -1.75
C TYR A 93 4.01 1.96 -0.56
N VAL A 94 3.78 3.28 -0.53
CA VAL A 94 4.16 4.13 0.60
C VAL A 94 2.96 4.96 1.01
N ALA A 95 2.83 5.21 2.31
CA ALA A 95 1.83 6.14 2.80
C ALA A 95 2.20 7.56 2.33
N TYR A 96 1.41 8.12 1.42
CA TYR A 96 1.68 9.45 0.85
C TYR A 96 1.10 10.58 1.71
N GLY A 97 -0.05 10.37 2.33
CA GLY A 97 -0.69 11.36 3.19
C GLY A 97 -1.90 10.78 3.92
N ILE A 98 -2.32 11.48 4.98
CA ILE A 98 -3.55 11.20 5.71
C ILE A 98 -4.56 12.26 5.29
N CYS A 99 -5.56 11.86 4.52
CA CYS A 99 -6.64 12.74 4.10
C CYS A 99 -7.78 12.72 5.11
N GLY A 100 -8.29 13.89 5.48
CA GLY A 100 -9.49 14.01 6.31
C GLY A 100 -10.75 13.88 5.44
N LEU A 101 -11.70 13.05 5.87
CA LEU A 101 -13.05 13.07 5.33
C LEU A 101 -13.87 14.11 6.10
N LYS A 102 -14.20 15.24 5.46
CA LYS A 102 -15.17 16.20 5.99
C LYS A 102 -16.53 15.90 5.37
N ARG A 103 -17.57 15.71 6.19
CA ARG A 103 -18.97 15.76 5.75
C ARG A 103 -19.42 17.21 5.85
N ALA A 104 -19.97 17.75 4.77
CA ALA A 104 -20.52 19.11 4.70
C ALA A 104 -21.93 19.14 5.29
#